data_AF-A0A3D1F786-F1
#
_entry.id   AF-A0A3D1F786-F1
#
_cell.length_a   1.000
_cell.length_b   1.000
_cell.length_c   1.000
_cell.angle_alpha   90.00
_cell.angle_beta   90.00
_cell.angle_gamma   90.00
#
_symmetry.space_group_name_H-M   'P 1'
#
loop_
_entity.id
_entity.type
_entity.pdbx_description
1 polymer ?
#
loop_
_entity_poly.entity_id
_entity_poly.type
_entity_poly.pdbx_seq_one_letter_code
_entity_poly.pdbx_strand_id
1 'polypeptide(L)' 'NIYASLERYMKCGIGKCGHCYVKGKYVCTDGPNFSYTEMKELG' A
#
# COMPACT_ATOMS: atom_id res chain seq x y z
N ASN A 1 16.53 -4.72 9.09
CA ASN A 1 15.27 -4.09 8.64
C ASN A 1 14.93 -4.62 7.26
N ILE A 2 13.78 -5.27 7.10
CA ILE A 2 13.30 -5.80 5.82
C ILE A 2 12.13 -4.92 5.37
N TYR A 3 12.18 -4.47 4.12
CA TYR A 3 11.12 -3.71 3.46
C TYR A 3 10.81 -4.39 2.13
N ALA A 4 9.56 -4.28 1.70
CA ALA A 4 9.13 -4.76 0.40
C ALA A 4 8.11 -3.81 -0.22
N SER A 5 8.10 -3.79 -1.56
CA SER A 5 7.13 -3.03 -2.34
C SER A 5 5.83 -3.81 -2.46
N LEU A 6 4.72 -3.21 -2.04
CA LEU A 6 3.39 -3.75 -2.25
C LEU A 6 2.84 -3.25 -3.58
N GLU A 7 2.61 -4.17 -4.51
CA GLU A 7 1.97 -3.85 -5.79
C GLU A 7 0.46 -4.12 -5.70
N ARG A 8 -0.35 -3.15 -6.14
CA ARG A 8 -1.81 -3.27 -6.28
C ARG A 8 -2.27 -2.54 -7.53
N TYR A 9 -3.48 -2.86 -8.00
CA TYR A 9 -4.06 -2.12 -9.12
C TYR A 9 -4.25 -0.64 -8.75
N MET A 10 -3.47 0.22 -9.40
CA MET A 10 -3.57 1.67 -9.26
C MET A 10 -4.32 2.24 -10.48
N LYS A 11 -5.38 3.02 -10.22
CA LYS A 11 -6.07 3.79 -11.27
C LYS A 11 -5.73 5.28 -11.23
N CYS A 12 -5.93 5.94 -10.09
CA CYS A 12 -5.70 7.39 -9.99
C CYS A 12 -4.31 7.79 -9.49
N GLY A 13 -3.61 6.94 -8.74
CA GLY A 13 -2.30 7.27 -8.15
C GLY A 13 -2.29 8.35 -7.06
N ILE A 14 -3.43 8.97 -6.73
CA ILE A 14 -3.51 10.15 -5.84
C ILE A 14 -4.50 9.99 -4.67
N GLY A 15 -4.81 8.75 -4.27
CA GLY A 15 -5.66 8.47 -3.11
C GLY A 15 -7.16 8.72 -3.30
N LYS A 16 -7.63 9.10 -4.49
CA LYS A 16 -9.05 9.45 -4.73
C LYS A 16 -9.95 8.27 -5.10
N CYS A 17 -9.44 7.29 -5.86
CA CYS A 17 -10.27 6.25 -6.47
C CYS A 17 -10.51 5.00 -5.61
N GLY A 18 -9.75 4.78 -4.53
CA GLY A 18 -9.93 3.59 -3.67
C GLY A 18 -9.32 2.28 -4.17
N HIS A 19 -8.87 2.17 -5.43
CA HIS A 19 -8.45 0.89 -6.01
C HIS A 19 -7.24 0.24 -5.31
N CYS A 20 -6.33 1.07 -4.81
CA CYS A 20 -5.14 0.63 -4.11
C CYS A 20 -5.28 0.73 -2.58
N TYR A 21 -6.50 0.83 -2.05
CA TYR A 21 -6.75 0.85 -0.61
C TYR A 21 -6.60 -0.55 0.00
N VAL A 22 -5.93 -0.62 1.15
CA VAL A 22 -5.66 -1.83 1.92
C VAL A 22 -5.60 -1.48 3.41
N LYS A 23 -6.52 -2.05 4.19
CA LYS A 23 -6.60 -1.94 5.67
C LYS A 23 -6.26 -0.55 6.25
N GLY A 24 -6.90 0.50 5.74
CA GLY A 24 -6.70 1.86 6.27
C GLY A 24 -5.66 2.70 5.53
N LYS A 25 -4.88 2.11 4.62
CA LYS A 25 -3.84 2.79 3.86
C LYS A 25 -4.09 2.70 2.36
N TYR A 26 -3.65 3.71 1.61
CA TYR A 26 -3.60 3.71 0.16
C TYR A 26 -2.18 3.43 -0.31
N VAL A 27 -1.96 2.36 -1.09
CA VAL A 27 -0.60 2.03 -1.58
C VAL A 27 0.01 3.16 -2.41
N CYS A 28 -0.80 3.94 -3.14
CA CYS A 28 -0.28 5.01 -3.98
C CYS A 28 0.19 6.26 -3.22
N THR A 29 -0.30 6.51 -2.00
CA THR A 29 0.06 7.70 -1.21
C THR A 29 0.80 7.36 0.07
N ASP A 30 0.47 6.24 0.71
CA ASP A 30 1.08 5.78 1.97
C ASP A 30 2.14 4.68 1.74
N GLY A 31 2.15 4.07 0.56
CA GLY A 31 3.13 3.06 0.12
C GLY A 31 4.10 3.61 -0.94
N PRO A 32 4.67 2.76 -1.81
CA PRO A 32 4.49 1.32 -1.96
C PRO A 32 5.38 0.48 -1.03
N ASN A 33 6.41 1.09 -0.42
CA ASN A 33 7.37 0.39 0.43
C ASN A 33 6.85 0.29 1.85
N PHE A 34 6.63 -0.93 2.32
CA PHE A 34 6.20 -1.21 3.69
C PHE A 34 7.25 -2.05 4.40
N SER A 35 7.37 -1.86 5.71
CA SER A 35 8.19 -2.75 6.53
C SER A 35 7.58 -4.16 6.58
N TYR A 36 8.39 -5.16 6.87
CA TYR A 36 7.91 -6.54 7.02
C TYR A 36 6.81 -6.67 8.09
N THR A 37 6.89 -5.88 9.17
CA THR A 37 5.85 -5.84 10.21
C THR A 37 4.54 -5.26 9.68
N GLU A 38 4.60 -4.14 8.96
CA GLU A 38 3.41 -3.55 8.32
C GLU A 38 2.82 -4.50 7.28
N MET A 39 3.64 -5.20 6.50
CA MET A 39 3.13 -6.17 5.53
C MET A 39 2.37 -7.33 6.19
N LYS A 40 2.78 -7.79 7.37
CA LYS A 40 2.01 -8.78 8.14
C LYS A 40 0.66 -8.25 8.58
N GLU A 41 0.56 -6.96 8.87
CA GLU A 41 -0.69 -6.32 9.25
C GLU A 41 -1.59 -6.07 8.05
N LEU A 42 -1.02 -5.75 6.88
CA LEU A 42 -1.75 -5.48 5.62
C LEU A 42 -2.29 -6.74 4.93
N GLY A 43 -1.69 -7.91 5.20
CA GLY A 43 -2.11 -9.24 4.70
C GLY A 43 -3.40 -9.75 5.31
#